data_AF-A0A7Y5Q411-F1
#
_entry.id   AF-A0A7Y5Q411-F1
#
_cell.length_a   1.000
_cell.length_b   1.000
_cell.length_c   1.000
_cell.angle_alpha   90.00
_cell.angle_beta   90.00
_cell.angle_gamma   90.00
#
_symmetry.space_group_name_H-M   'P 1'
#
loop_
_entity.id
_entity.type
_entity.pdbx_description
1 polymer ?
#
loop_
_entity_poly.entity_id
_entity_poly.type
_entity_poly.pdbx_seq_one_letter_code
_entity_poly.pdbx_strand_id
1 'polypeptide(L)'
;MGKIHQSFSIWSNVRGEGVTLEHVLAAAAEIGYAAVDSLGGPPVEELVPLAAKHGLKVATFGGHATLTDGLNRPENHERIAGELRASIAKAADLGIPGVITFSGNRNGLDDYTGLLNCAEGLKQVAEYAEEKGVNLNMELLNSKVDHKDYQCDRTLWGVVLCELVKSPRVKLLYDIYHMQIDEGDVIRTIERHHAHFGHYHTAGVPGRHDLDDDQELNYPAIMRAIVATGYDLYVAHEFLPKGDAIEALRQAYLRCDV
;
A
#
# COMPACT_ATOMS: atom_id res chain seq x y z
N MET A 1 0.21 -14.31 -19.50
CA MET A 1 0.51 -12.86 -19.39
C MET A 1 -0.56 -12.27 -18.49
N GLY A 2 -0.13 -11.73 -17.36
CA GLY A 2 -0.90 -10.93 -16.41
C GLY A 2 -1.95 -11.64 -15.55
N LYS A 3 -1.56 -12.49 -14.58
CA LYS A 3 -2.47 -12.85 -13.47
C LYS A 3 -2.52 -11.81 -12.35
N ILE A 4 -1.62 -10.82 -12.36
CA ILE A 4 -1.51 -9.77 -11.35
C ILE A 4 -1.89 -8.43 -11.96
N HIS A 5 -2.75 -7.67 -11.28
CA HIS A 5 -2.97 -6.27 -11.61
C HIS A 5 -1.86 -5.41 -11.01
N GLN A 6 -0.91 -5.00 -11.84
CA GLN A 6 0.21 -4.18 -11.38
C GLN A 6 -0.19 -2.69 -11.37
N SER A 7 0.24 -1.96 -10.34
CA SER A 7 0.15 -0.50 -10.23
C SER A 7 1.52 0.11 -9.90
N PHE A 8 1.59 1.43 -9.80
CA PHE A 8 2.80 2.15 -9.39
C PHE A 8 2.45 3.40 -8.59
N SER A 9 3.37 3.84 -7.72
CA SER A 9 3.16 5.00 -6.85
C SER A 9 3.68 6.30 -7.46
N ILE A 10 2.88 7.37 -7.39
CA ILE A 10 3.18 8.68 -8.01
C ILE A 10 4.42 9.32 -7.39
N TRP A 11 4.49 9.47 -6.06
CA TRP A 11 5.57 10.21 -5.39
C TRP A 11 6.96 9.65 -5.70
N SER A 12 7.04 8.34 -5.92
CA SER A 12 8.31 7.64 -6.12
C SER A 12 8.69 7.54 -7.60
N ASN A 13 7.72 7.44 -8.52
CA ASN A 13 7.97 7.20 -9.94
C ASN A 13 7.69 8.38 -10.88
N VAL A 14 6.94 9.41 -10.47
CA VAL A 14 6.75 10.63 -11.26
C VAL A 14 7.84 11.63 -10.89
N ARG A 15 9.02 11.44 -11.48
CA ARG A 15 10.21 12.23 -11.18
C ARG A 15 11.19 12.26 -12.35
N GLY A 16 12.08 13.23 -12.30
CA GLY A 16 13.05 13.52 -13.36
C GLY A 16 12.75 14.83 -14.07
N GLU A 17 13.76 15.39 -14.72
CA GLU A 17 13.63 16.64 -15.46
C GLU A 17 12.69 16.46 -16.66
N GLY A 18 11.64 17.30 -16.74
CA GLY A 18 10.66 17.26 -17.83
C GLY A 18 9.67 16.09 -17.78
N VAL A 19 9.70 15.24 -16.75
CA VAL A 19 8.75 14.13 -16.58
C VAL A 19 7.45 14.66 -15.95
N THR A 20 6.35 14.54 -16.68
CA THR A 20 5.01 14.92 -16.20
C THR A 20 4.21 13.68 -15.80
N LEU A 21 3.24 13.86 -14.90
CA LEU A 21 2.32 12.78 -14.50
C LEU A 21 1.62 12.16 -15.72
N GLU A 22 1.11 12.98 -16.65
CA GLU A 22 0.39 12.48 -17.83
C GLU A 22 1.29 11.66 -18.75
N HIS A 23 2.57 12.05 -18.90
CA HIS A 23 3.55 11.25 -19.64
C HIS A 23 3.79 9.88 -18.97
N VAL A 24 3.97 9.86 -17.64
CA VAL A 24 4.17 8.60 -16.92
C VAL A 24 2.92 7.70 -16.98
N LEU A 25 1.72 8.26 -16.88
CA LEU A 25 0.47 7.50 -17.02
C LEU A 25 0.34 6.90 -18.42
N ALA A 26 0.63 7.66 -19.47
CA ALA A 26 0.63 7.15 -20.84
C ALA A 26 1.64 6.01 -21.03
N ALA A 27 2.88 6.19 -20.57
CA ALA A 27 3.92 5.18 -20.69
C ALA A 27 3.61 3.92 -19.87
N ALA A 28 3.06 4.06 -18.66
CA ALA A 28 2.65 2.94 -17.83
C ALA A 28 1.52 2.13 -18.48
N ALA A 29 0.54 2.80 -19.10
CA ALA A 29 -0.50 2.13 -19.87
C ALA A 29 0.07 1.34 -21.05
N GLU A 30 1.04 1.90 -21.79
CA GLU A 30 1.73 1.21 -22.88
C GLU A 30 2.53 -0.01 -22.40
N ILE A 31 3.13 0.05 -21.20
CA ILE A 31 3.84 -1.07 -20.58
C ILE A 31 2.86 -2.20 -20.18
N GLY A 32 1.64 -1.85 -19.79
CA GLY A 32 0.58 -2.80 -19.40
C GLY A 32 0.14 -2.71 -17.93
N TYR A 33 0.48 -1.62 -17.23
CA TYR A 33 -0.04 -1.36 -15.89
C TYR A 33 -1.57 -1.27 -15.90
N ALA A 34 -2.20 -1.71 -14.81
CA ALA A 34 -3.64 -1.66 -14.65
C ALA A 34 -4.12 -0.42 -13.88
N ALA A 35 -3.26 0.11 -13.00
CA ALA A 35 -3.62 1.21 -12.12
C ALA A 35 -2.42 2.06 -11.67
N VAL A 36 -2.72 3.12 -10.92
CA VAL A 36 -1.77 4.00 -10.24
C VAL A 36 -2.20 4.19 -8.77
N ASP A 37 -1.24 4.33 -7.87
CA ASP A 37 -1.46 4.67 -6.46
C ASP A 37 -1.33 6.20 -6.29
N SER A 38 -2.35 6.82 -5.68
CA SER A 38 -2.45 8.27 -5.52
C SER A 38 -1.73 8.77 -4.26
N LEU A 39 -0.40 8.59 -4.23
CA LEU A 39 0.46 9.04 -3.14
C LEU A 39 1.38 10.16 -3.64
N GLY A 40 1.34 11.33 -2.98
CA GLY A 40 2.15 12.51 -3.33
C GLY A 40 1.84 13.15 -4.70
N GLY A 41 0.64 12.91 -5.24
CA GLY A 41 0.13 13.47 -6.50
C GLY A 41 -0.98 14.51 -6.32
N PRO A 42 -1.72 14.85 -7.40
CA PRO A 42 -2.91 15.69 -7.30
C PRO A 42 -4.01 15.00 -6.46
N PRO A 43 -5.06 15.74 -6.05
CA PRO A 43 -6.24 15.13 -5.44
C PRO A 43 -6.78 13.96 -6.26
N VAL A 44 -7.25 12.90 -5.58
CA VAL A 44 -7.65 11.67 -6.26
C VAL A 44 -8.82 11.88 -7.24
N GLU A 45 -9.68 12.85 -6.97
CA GLU A 45 -10.77 13.29 -7.86
C GLU A 45 -10.27 13.84 -9.20
N GLU A 46 -9.06 14.42 -9.23
CA GLU A 46 -8.42 14.89 -10.46
C GLU A 46 -7.63 13.75 -11.13
N LEU A 47 -7.03 12.87 -10.33
CA LEU A 47 -6.26 11.74 -10.83
C LEU A 47 -7.14 10.70 -11.54
N VAL A 48 -8.31 10.35 -10.99
CA VAL A 48 -9.21 9.33 -11.57
C VAL A 48 -9.54 9.61 -13.05
N PRO A 49 -10.07 10.78 -13.44
CA PRO A 49 -10.35 11.06 -14.83
C PRO A 49 -9.08 11.17 -15.68
N LEU A 50 -7.96 11.61 -15.13
CA LEU A 50 -6.69 11.67 -15.84
C LEU A 50 -6.14 10.28 -16.16
N ALA A 51 -6.08 9.38 -15.17
CA ALA A 51 -5.67 7.98 -15.34
C ALA A 51 -6.58 7.25 -16.32
N ALA A 52 -7.90 7.49 -16.24
CA ALA A 52 -8.89 6.86 -17.12
C ALA A 52 -8.70 7.20 -18.61
N LYS A 53 -8.17 8.39 -18.95
CA LYS A 53 -7.82 8.74 -20.35
C LYS A 53 -6.80 7.78 -20.97
N HIS A 54 -5.96 7.17 -20.15
CA HIS A 54 -4.94 6.20 -20.56
C HIS A 54 -5.36 4.75 -20.27
N GLY A 55 -6.60 4.50 -19.84
CA GLY A 55 -7.08 3.16 -19.51
C GLY A 55 -6.61 2.63 -18.15
N LEU A 56 -6.04 3.49 -17.30
CA LEU A 56 -5.61 3.14 -15.95
C LEU A 56 -6.71 3.43 -14.92
N LYS A 57 -6.76 2.62 -13.86
CA LYS A 57 -7.54 2.87 -12.64
C LYS A 57 -6.70 3.53 -11.56
N VAL A 58 -7.33 3.94 -10.46
CA VAL A 58 -6.63 4.27 -9.21
C VAL A 58 -6.81 3.12 -8.23
N ALA A 59 -5.70 2.58 -7.71
CA ALA A 59 -5.71 1.41 -6.84
C ALA A 59 -5.92 1.78 -5.36
N THR A 60 -5.30 2.88 -4.91
CA THR A 60 -5.45 3.36 -3.53
C THR A 60 -5.00 4.82 -3.39
N PHE A 61 -5.27 5.42 -2.23
CA PHE A 61 -4.79 6.74 -1.79
C PHE A 61 -4.73 6.82 -0.26
N GLY A 62 -4.12 7.88 0.27
CA GLY A 62 -4.05 8.12 1.73
C GLY A 62 -5.44 8.38 2.34
N GLY A 63 -5.82 7.57 3.33
CA GLY A 63 -7.13 7.66 3.99
C GLY A 63 -7.21 8.73 5.07
N HIS A 64 -6.08 9.10 5.68
CA HIS A 64 -5.97 10.14 6.71
C HIS A 64 -4.60 10.83 6.65
N ALA A 65 -4.47 11.96 7.32
CA ALA A 65 -3.42 12.95 7.02
C ALA A 65 -1.99 12.55 7.47
N THR A 66 -1.83 11.73 8.50
CA THR A 66 -0.58 11.63 9.25
C THR A 66 -0.10 10.20 9.46
N LEU A 67 1.12 9.91 9.02
CA LEU A 67 1.77 8.61 9.24
C LEU A 67 2.21 8.43 10.70
N THR A 68 2.88 9.43 11.28
CA THR A 68 3.51 9.34 12.62
C THR A 68 2.55 9.66 13.76
N ASP A 69 1.46 10.38 13.48
CA ASP A 69 0.39 10.71 14.43
C ASP A 69 -0.87 9.92 14.04
N GLY A 70 -1.02 8.70 14.59
CA GLY A 70 -1.94 7.71 14.05
C GLY A 70 -2.93 7.13 15.05
N LEU A 71 -3.53 6.01 14.66
CA LEU A 71 -4.59 5.31 15.40
C LEU A 71 -4.14 4.71 16.73
N ASN A 72 -2.84 4.62 17.02
CA ASN A 72 -2.33 4.12 18.29
C ASN A 72 -2.57 5.11 19.45
N ARG A 73 -3.06 6.32 19.16
CA ARG A 73 -3.46 7.36 20.12
C ARG A 73 -4.98 7.57 20.15
N PRO A 74 -5.65 7.27 21.27
CA PRO A 74 -7.10 7.49 21.40
C PRO A 74 -7.54 8.93 21.14
N GLU A 75 -6.72 9.91 21.50
CA GLU A 75 -6.98 11.33 21.25
C GLU A 75 -7.09 11.68 19.75
N ASN A 76 -6.57 10.84 18.85
CA ASN A 76 -6.67 11.03 17.41
C ASN A 76 -7.90 10.36 16.78
N HIS A 77 -8.60 9.50 17.51
CA HIS A 77 -9.61 8.61 16.92
C HIS A 77 -10.77 9.37 16.29
N GLU A 78 -11.29 10.41 16.94
CA GLU A 78 -12.40 11.19 16.40
C GLU A 78 -12.02 11.89 15.08
N ARG A 79 -10.84 12.51 15.05
CA ARG A 79 -10.29 13.16 13.86
C ARG A 79 -10.08 12.15 12.72
N ILE A 80 -9.35 11.07 12.99
CA ILE A 80 -9.02 10.04 11.99
C ILE A 80 -10.28 9.33 11.51
N ALA A 81 -11.26 9.07 12.37
CA ALA A 81 -12.54 8.48 11.96
C ALA A 81 -13.31 9.40 11.01
N GLY A 82 -13.31 10.72 11.27
CA GLY A 82 -13.89 11.71 10.37
C GLY A 82 -13.22 11.74 8.99
N GLU A 83 -11.88 11.78 8.98
CA GLU A 83 -11.07 11.73 7.76
C GLU A 83 -11.31 10.43 6.97
N LEU A 84 -11.26 9.28 7.64
CA LEU A 84 -11.49 7.98 7.03
C LEU A 84 -12.91 7.84 6.48
N ARG A 85 -13.96 8.34 7.16
CA ARG A 85 -15.32 8.32 6.59
C ARG A 85 -15.40 9.12 5.29
N ALA A 86 -14.80 10.31 5.24
CA ALA A 86 -14.74 11.11 4.03
C ALA A 86 -13.97 10.38 2.90
N SER A 87 -12.82 9.78 3.23
CA SER A 87 -12.01 9.02 2.29
C SER A 87 -12.70 7.74 1.80
N ILE A 88 -13.38 6.99 2.67
CA ILE A 88 -14.18 5.81 2.31
C ILE A 88 -15.31 6.19 1.35
N ALA A 89 -16.06 7.26 1.65
CA ALA A 89 -17.14 7.74 0.79
C ALA A 89 -16.60 8.07 -0.61
N LYS A 90 -15.49 8.84 -0.66
CA LYS A 90 -14.82 9.21 -1.89
C LYS A 90 -14.30 8.00 -2.67
N ALA A 91 -13.66 7.04 -2.00
CA ALA A 91 -13.17 5.82 -2.62
C ALA A 91 -14.31 5.04 -3.27
N ALA A 92 -15.44 4.90 -2.57
CA ALA A 92 -16.63 4.22 -3.09
C ALA A 92 -17.20 4.93 -4.33
N ASP A 93 -17.34 6.26 -4.28
CA ASP A 93 -17.88 7.05 -5.39
C ASP A 93 -16.98 7.00 -6.63
N LEU A 94 -15.66 6.87 -6.43
CA LEU A 94 -14.66 6.81 -7.50
C LEU A 94 -14.27 5.39 -7.93
N GLY A 95 -14.84 4.35 -7.30
CA GLY A 95 -14.54 2.95 -7.61
C GLY A 95 -13.13 2.49 -7.21
N ILE A 96 -12.56 3.09 -6.16
CA ILE A 96 -11.24 2.77 -5.62
C ILE A 96 -11.41 1.72 -4.51
N PRO A 97 -10.70 0.57 -4.56
CA PRO A 97 -10.97 -0.56 -3.68
C PRO A 97 -10.53 -0.36 -2.23
N GLY A 98 -9.63 0.58 -1.95
CA GLY A 98 -9.13 0.78 -0.59
C GLY A 98 -8.37 2.07 -0.37
N VAL A 99 -8.21 2.43 0.90
CA VAL A 99 -7.45 3.59 1.38
C VAL A 99 -6.39 3.14 2.39
N ILE A 100 -5.27 3.86 2.42
CA ILE A 100 -4.17 3.58 3.36
C ILE A 100 -4.46 4.24 4.71
N THR A 101 -4.15 3.54 5.80
CA THR A 101 -4.24 4.06 7.16
C THR A 101 -2.97 3.70 7.94
N PHE A 102 -2.64 4.50 8.94
CA PHE A 102 -1.41 4.39 9.71
C PHE A 102 -1.65 4.23 11.21
N SER A 103 -0.76 3.46 11.86
CA SER A 103 -0.79 3.24 13.30
C SER A 103 -0.26 4.44 14.08
N GLY A 104 0.76 5.15 13.56
CA GLY A 104 1.51 6.15 14.30
C GLY A 104 2.79 5.60 14.93
N ASN A 105 3.59 6.52 15.46
CA ASN A 105 4.81 6.21 16.22
C ASN A 105 4.48 5.83 17.67
N ARG A 106 5.28 4.91 18.23
CA ARG A 106 5.13 4.43 19.61
C ARG A 106 5.24 5.56 20.60
N ASN A 107 6.20 6.48 20.47
CA ASN A 107 6.51 7.55 21.42
C ASN A 107 6.39 7.07 22.90
N GLY A 108 7.00 5.92 23.21
CA GLY A 108 6.96 5.29 24.53
C GLY A 108 5.75 4.38 24.84
N LEU A 109 4.81 4.21 23.89
CA LEU A 109 3.70 3.27 23.98
C LEU A 109 4.15 1.84 23.68
N ASP A 110 3.70 0.88 24.48
CA ASP A 110 3.97 -0.53 24.23
C ASP A 110 3.09 -1.10 23.10
N ASP A 111 3.56 -2.19 22.48
CA ASP A 111 2.89 -2.81 21.32
C ASP A 111 1.49 -3.34 21.63
N TYR A 112 1.23 -3.80 22.85
CA TYR A 112 -0.07 -4.33 23.22
C TYR A 112 -1.10 -3.21 23.36
N THR A 113 -0.76 -2.14 24.06
CA THR A 113 -1.64 -0.97 24.19
C THR A 113 -1.86 -0.29 22.83
N GLY A 114 -0.80 -0.13 22.03
CA GLY A 114 -0.91 0.41 20.67
C GLY A 114 -1.86 -0.41 19.79
N LEU A 115 -1.80 -1.74 19.89
CA LEU A 115 -2.66 -2.66 19.15
C LEU A 115 -4.14 -2.47 19.51
N LEU A 116 -4.44 -2.42 20.81
CA LEU A 116 -5.81 -2.22 21.30
C LEU A 116 -6.35 -0.85 20.90
N ASN A 117 -5.54 0.20 20.98
CA ASN A 117 -5.94 1.54 20.56
C ASN A 117 -6.23 1.59 19.05
N CYS A 118 -5.37 1.00 18.22
CA CYS A 118 -5.62 0.92 16.78
C CYS A 118 -6.89 0.14 16.46
N ALA A 119 -7.13 -0.98 17.15
CA ALA A 119 -8.33 -1.77 16.96
C ALA A 119 -9.60 -0.99 17.31
N GLU A 120 -9.59 -0.24 18.42
CA GLU A 120 -10.72 0.59 18.83
C GLU A 120 -11.00 1.71 17.83
N GLY A 121 -9.96 2.42 17.37
CA GLY A 121 -10.11 3.49 16.38
C GLY A 121 -10.66 2.97 15.04
N LEU A 122 -10.18 1.82 14.55
CA LEU A 122 -10.66 1.23 13.31
C LEU A 122 -12.10 0.71 13.42
N LYS A 123 -12.50 0.15 14.57
CA LYS A 123 -13.88 -0.31 14.79
C LYS A 123 -14.91 0.81 14.59
N GLN A 124 -14.55 2.06 14.87
CA GLN A 124 -15.46 3.20 14.67
C GLN A 124 -15.87 3.37 13.19
N VAL A 125 -15.03 2.94 12.24
CA VAL A 125 -15.27 3.13 10.79
C VAL A 125 -15.43 1.82 10.02
N ALA A 126 -15.20 0.66 10.65
CA ALA A 126 -15.24 -0.65 10.02
C ALA A 126 -16.59 -0.96 9.34
N GLU A 127 -17.71 -0.77 10.03
CA GLU A 127 -19.06 -1.00 9.49
C GLU A 127 -19.31 -0.13 8.25
N TYR A 128 -18.89 1.13 8.27
CA TYR A 128 -19.05 2.02 7.12
C TYR A 128 -18.18 1.59 5.93
N ALA A 129 -16.96 1.09 6.19
CA ALA A 129 -16.10 0.53 5.15
C ALA A 129 -16.73 -0.73 4.53
N GLU A 130 -17.37 -1.58 5.35
CA GLU A 130 -18.13 -2.75 4.90
C GLU A 130 -19.31 -2.37 4.01
N GLU A 131 -20.16 -1.44 4.44
CA GLU A 131 -21.29 -0.91 3.66
C GLU A 131 -20.85 -0.36 2.30
N LYS A 132 -19.69 0.31 2.27
CA LYS A 132 -19.13 0.94 1.07
C LYS A 132 -18.26 0.00 0.23
N GLY A 133 -17.93 -1.17 0.75
CA GLY A 133 -17.07 -2.14 0.06
C GLY A 133 -15.62 -1.68 -0.11
N VAL A 134 -15.12 -0.80 0.76
CA VAL A 134 -13.78 -0.19 0.68
C VAL A 134 -12.87 -0.77 1.77
N ASN A 135 -11.67 -1.18 1.40
CA ASN A 135 -10.68 -1.68 2.36
C ASN A 135 -9.98 -0.52 3.11
N LEU A 136 -9.77 -0.70 4.40
CA LEU A 136 -8.89 0.10 5.25
C LEU A 136 -7.58 -0.67 5.40
N ASN A 137 -6.56 -0.25 4.64
CA ASN A 137 -5.28 -0.95 4.58
C ASN A 137 -4.30 -0.32 5.58
N MET A 138 -4.10 -0.95 6.74
CA MET A 138 -3.05 -0.55 7.68
C MET A 138 -1.69 -0.89 7.08
N GLU A 139 -0.86 0.12 6.85
CA GLU A 139 0.44 -0.10 6.21
C GLU A 139 1.49 -0.63 7.18
N LEU A 140 2.13 -1.72 6.79
CA LEU A 140 3.28 -2.29 7.48
C LEU A 140 4.55 -1.59 7.02
N LEU A 141 5.22 -0.89 7.95
CA LEU A 141 6.47 -0.17 7.68
C LEU A 141 7.62 -0.76 8.49
N ASN A 142 8.87 -0.56 8.07
CA ASN A 142 10.02 -1.02 8.86
C ASN A 142 10.45 0.04 9.88
N SER A 143 10.75 -0.38 11.12
CA SER A 143 11.31 0.52 12.14
C SER A 143 12.83 0.40 12.29
N LYS A 144 13.42 -0.60 11.63
CA LYS A 144 14.87 -0.81 11.63
C LYS A 144 15.63 0.21 10.79
N VAL A 145 15.08 0.73 9.70
CA VAL A 145 15.78 1.65 8.79
C VAL A 145 15.01 2.95 8.58
N ASP A 146 13.78 2.87 8.06
CA ASP A 146 13.10 4.02 7.45
C ASP A 146 12.15 4.75 8.40
N HIS A 147 11.35 4.01 9.16
CA HIS A 147 10.30 4.56 10.03
C HIS A 147 10.58 4.22 11.49
N LYS A 148 11.70 4.75 11.99
CA LYS A 148 12.07 4.62 13.41
C LYS A 148 10.86 4.90 14.29
N ASP A 149 10.62 4.00 15.24
CA ASP A 149 9.55 4.08 16.24
C ASP A 149 8.12 3.79 15.71
N TYR A 150 7.91 3.43 14.44
CA TYR A 150 6.58 3.13 13.91
C TYR A 150 5.95 1.86 14.53
N GLN A 151 4.68 1.93 14.97
CA GLN A 151 4.05 0.87 15.77
C GLN A 151 3.71 -0.40 14.97
N CYS A 152 3.11 -0.27 13.79
CA CYS A 152 2.71 -1.41 12.96
C CYS A 152 3.88 -1.87 12.09
N ASP A 153 4.96 -2.31 12.73
CA ASP A 153 6.22 -2.72 12.08
C ASP A 153 6.47 -4.23 12.05
N ARG A 154 5.46 -5.03 12.45
CA ARG A 154 5.48 -6.49 12.41
C ARG A 154 4.24 -7.05 11.77
N THR A 155 4.40 -8.02 10.88
CA THR A 155 3.26 -8.64 10.18
C THR A 155 2.27 -9.24 11.16
N LEU A 156 2.75 -9.98 12.17
CA LEU A 156 1.87 -10.62 13.14
C LEU A 156 1.08 -9.60 13.97
N TRP A 157 1.68 -8.44 14.29
CA TRP A 157 0.97 -7.36 14.98
C TRP A 157 -0.21 -6.86 14.14
N GLY A 158 0.01 -6.62 12.85
CA GLY A 158 -1.05 -6.22 11.91
C GLY A 158 -2.12 -7.30 11.71
N VAL A 159 -1.74 -8.58 11.65
CA VAL A 159 -2.69 -9.69 11.51
C VAL A 159 -3.61 -9.76 12.73
N VAL A 160 -3.05 -9.68 13.94
CA VAL A 160 -3.85 -9.66 15.17
C VAL A 160 -4.74 -8.41 15.22
N LEU A 161 -4.30 -7.26 14.70
CA LEU A 161 -5.15 -6.08 14.57
C LEU A 161 -6.39 -6.37 13.73
N CYS A 162 -6.23 -6.95 12.54
CA CYS A 162 -7.36 -7.37 11.70
C CYS A 162 -8.31 -8.33 12.43
N GLU A 163 -7.77 -9.32 13.14
CA GLU A 163 -8.56 -10.30 13.91
C GLU A 163 -9.31 -9.68 15.10
N LEU A 164 -8.75 -8.63 15.73
CA LEU A 164 -9.41 -7.90 16.82
C LEU A 164 -10.55 -7.01 16.33
N VAL A 165 -10.39 -6.40 15.15
CA VAL A 165 -11.44 -5.56 14.54
C VAL A 165 -12.57 -6.42 13.97
N LYS A 166 -12.27 -7.64 13.49
CA LYS A 166 -13.24 -8.62 12.96
C LYS A 166 -14.06 -8.11 11.77
N SER A 167 -13.47 -7.24 10.96
CA SER A 167 -14.08 -6.73 9.73
C SER A 167 -13.40 -7.32 8.51
N PRO A 168 -14.15 -7.77 7.48
CA PRO A 168 -13.56 -8.19 6.21
C PRO A 168 -12.97 -7.01 5.42
N ARG A 169 -13.16 -5.76 5.85
CA ARG A 169 -12.62 -4.55 5.21
C ARG A 169 -11.46 -3.93 5.96
N VAL A 170 -11.11 -4.40 7.16
CA VAL A 170 -9.84 -4.03 7.79
C VAL A 170 -8.77 -5.01 7.36
N LYS A 171 -7.80 -4.50 6.58
CA LYS A 171 -6.74 -5.24 5.90
C LYS A 171 -5.40 -4.59 6.18
N LEU A 172 -4.35 -5.21 5.67
CA LEU A 172 -2.99 -4.70 5.69
C LEU A 172 -2.56 -4.33 4.28
N LEU A 173 -1.84 -3.22 4.15
CA LEU A 173 -0.93 -3.03 3.03
C LEU A 173 0.37 -3.72 3.41
N TYR A 174 0.66 -4.84 2.74
CA TYR A 174 1.89 -5.59 2.95
C TYR A 174 2.96 -5.05 2.01
N ASP A 175 3.72 -4.06 2.47
CA ASP A 175 4.91 -3.59 1.76
C ASP A 175 6.03 -4.62 1.94
N ILE A 176 6.38 -5.28 0.84
CA ILE A 176 7.38 -6.35 0.80
C ILE A 176 8.78 -5.82 1.12
N TYR A 177 9.11 -4.60 0.72
CA TYR A 177 10.39 -3.97 1.02
C TYR A 177 10.54 -3.75 2.53
N HIS A 178 9.51 -3.23 3.18
CA HIS A 178 9.52 -3.02 4.62
C HIS A 178 9.63 -4.35 5.38
N MET A 179 8.81 -5.34 5.01
CA MET A 179 8.80 -6.61 5.73
C MET A 179 10.03 -7.46 5.47
N GLN A 180 10.70 -7.32 4.33
CA GLN A 180 12.01 -7.95 4.12
C GLN A 180 13.08 -7.39 5.07
N ILE A 181 13.09 -6.07 5.30
CA ILE A 181 14.08 -5.42 6.17
C ILE A 181 13.95 -5.88 7.63
N ASP A 182 12.71 -5.99 8.09
CA ASP A 182 12.39 -6.26 9.50
C ASP A 182 12.26 -7.76 9.82
N GLU A 183 11.69 -8.56 8.92
CA GLU A 183 11.30 -9.95 9.19
C GLU A 183 11.90 -10.97 8.23
N GLY A 184 12.01 -10.64 6.94
CA GLY A 184 12.33 -11.60 5.90
C GLY A 184 11.21 -12.62 5.69
N ASP A 185 11.55 -13.82 5.22
CA ASP A 185 10.62 -14.95 5.06
C ASP A 185 9.34 -14.68 4.26
N VAL A 186 9.43 -13.74 3.31
CA VAL A 186 8.30 -13.10 2.62
C VAL A 186 7.29 -14.09 2.04
N ILE A 187 7.74 -15.12 1.33
CA ILE A 187 6.83 -16.07 0.65
C ILE A 187 5.98 -16.83 1.67
N ARG A 188 6.58 -17.39 2.73
CA ARG A 188 5.83 -18.14 3.76
C ARG A 188 4.89 -17.23 4.54
N THR A 189 5.27 -15.97 4.75
CA THR A 189 4.41 -14.95 5.36
C THR A 189 3.17 -14.66 4.49
N ILE A 190 3.37 -14.46 3.19
CA ILE A 190 2.27 -14.28 2.22
C ILE A 190 1.35 -15.49 2.21
N GLU A 191 1.89 -16.70 2.04
CA GLU A 191 1.11 -17.95 2.02
C GLU A 191 0.25 -18.13 3.27
N ARG A 192 0.77 -17.72 4.44
CA ARG A 192 0.09 -17.87 5.72
C ARG A 192 -0.97 -16.80 5.98
N HIS A 193 -0.69 -15.55 5.62
CA HIS A 193 -1.45 -14.40 6.11
C HIS A 193 -2.19 -13.63 5.01
N HIS A 194 -2.15 -14.10 3.76
CA HIS A 194 -2.77 -13.46 2.61
C HIS A 194 -4.20 -12.97 2.82
N ALA A 195 -5.02 -13.73 3.56
CA ALA A 195 -6.41 -13.35 3.83
C ALA A 195 -6.56 -11.97 4.50
N HIS A 196 -5.49 -11.45 5.12
CA HIS A 196 -5.45 -10.13 5.75
C HIS A 196 -4.85 -9.05 4.84
N PHE A 197 -4.25 -9.39 3.71
CA PHE A 197 -3.56 -8.43 2.84
C PHE A 197 -4.54 -7.89 1.78
N GLY A 198 -4.72 -6.57 1.77
CA GLY A 198 -5.64 -5.86 0.88
C GLY A 198 -4.95 -5.02 -0.20
N HIS A 199 -3.64 -4.83 -0.07
CA HIS A 199 -2.77 -4.17 -1.04
C HIS A 199 -1.32 -4.61 -0.83
N TYR A 200 -0.50 -4.58 -1.87
CA TYR A 200 0.94 -4.84 -1.75
C TYR A 200 1.73 -3.69 -2.34
N HIS A 201 2.84 -3.36 -1.69
CA HIS A 201 3.88 -2.51 -2.25
C HIS A 201 5.17 -3.29 -2.46
N THR A 202 5.99 -2.83 -3.40
CA THR A 202 7.24 -3.45 -3.79
C THR A 202 8.34 -2.41 -4.00
N ALA A 203 9.55 -2.74 -3.58
CA ALA A 203 10.77 -2.02 -3.91
C ALA A 203 12.01 -2.91 -3.72
N GLY A 204 13.13 -2.57 -4.34
CA GLY A 204 14.40 -3.26 -4.15
C GLY A 204 14.99 -2.99 -2.76
N VAL A 205 15.36 -4.05 -2.03
CA VAL A 205 16.08 -3.99 -0.75
C VAL A 205 17.58 -4.11 -1.02
N PRO A 206 18.45 -3.22 -0.47
CA PRO A 206 18.20 -2.40 0.72
C PRO A 206 17.85 -0.93 0.48
N GLY A 207 17.85 -0.43 -0.76
CA GLY A 207 17.82 1.02 -1.04
C GLY A 207 16.45 1.63 -1.35
N ARG A 208 15.39 0.84 -1.39
CA ARG A 208 14.08 1.22 -1.94
C ARG A 208 14.17 1.69 -3.40
N HIS A 209 15.02 1.02 -4.17
CA HIS A 209 15.29 1.31 -5.58
C HIS A 209 14.70 0.23 -6.50
N ASP A 210 15.15 0.19 -7.75
CA ASP A 210 14.72 -0.71 -8.81
C ASP A 210 14.70 -2.19 -8.38
N LEU A 211 13.79 -2.96 -8.99
CA LEU A 211 13.63 -4.40 -8.79
C LEU A 211 14.63 -5.19 -9.65
N ASP A 212 15.91 -4.81 -9.59
CA ASP A 212 16.98 -5.36 -10.42
C ASP A 212 17.80 -6.45 -9.70
N ASP A 213 19.00 -6.74 -10.21
CA ASP A 213 19.88 -7.79 -9.68
C ASP A 213 20.82 -7.28 -8.57
N ASP A 214 20.79 -5.97 -8.24
CA ASP A 214 21.55 -5.38 -7.13
C ASP A 214 20.77 -5.38 -5.80
N GLN A 215 19.55 -5.91 -5.81
CA GLN A 215 18.68 -6.05 -4.63
C GLN A 215 18.43 -7.53 -4.28
N GLU A 216 18.04 -7.82 -3.04
CA GLU A 216 18.06 -9.20 -2.49
C GLU A 216 16.79 -10.05 -2.72
N LEU A 217 15.68 -9.46 -3.19
CA LEU A 217 14.38 -10.13 -3.34
C LEU A 217 14.19 -10.79 -4.72
N ASN A 218 13.72 -12.04 -4.73
CA ASN A 218 13.28 -12.72 -5.95
C ASN A 218 11.80 -12.43 -6.25
N TYR A 219 11.53 -11.28 -6.88
CA TYR A 219 10.17 -10.87 -7.22
C TYR A 219 9.37 -11.86 -8.07
N PRO A 220 9.94 -12.53 -9.10
CA PRO A 220 9.18 -13.55 -9.83
C PRO A 220 8.65 -14.68 -8.92
N ALA A 221 9.41 -15.11 -7.93
CA ALA A 221 8.96 -16.12 -6.98
C ALA A 221 7.89 -15.59 -6.02
N ILE A 222 8.07 -14.36 -5.53
CA ILE A 222 7.11 -13.68 -4.65
C ILE A 222 5.76 -13.46 -5.36
N MET A 223 5.79 -12.98 -6.62
CA MET A 223 4.59 -12.77 -7.44
C MET A 223 3.83 -14.08 -7.68
N ARG A 224 4.53 -15.19 -7.95
CA ARG A 224 3.88 -16.50 -8.05
C ARG A 224 3.21 -16.94 -6.74
N ALA A 225 3.81 -16.63 -5.60
CA ALA A 225 3.20 -16.89 -4.30
C ALA A 225 1.92 -16.06 -4.11
N ILE A 226 1.93 -14.78 -4.45
CA ILE A 226 0.74 -13.89 -4.43
C ILE A 226 -0.34 -14.43 -5.38
N VAL A 227 0.00 -14.83 -6.61
CA VAL A 227 -0.98 -15.42 -7.55
C VAL A 227 -1.60 -16.70 -7.00
N ALA A 228 -0.80 -17.55 -6.35
CA ALA A 228 -1.26 -18.82 -5.80
C ALA A 228 -2.29 -18.65 -4.68
N THR A 229 -2.35 -17.48 -4.03
CA THR A 229 -3.35 -17.19 -2.99
C THR A 229 -4.71 -16.78 -3.56
N GLY A 230 -4.79 -16.48 -4.87
CA GLY A 230 -6.00 -15.99 -5.52
C GLY A 230 -6.22 -14.49 -5.37
N TYR A 231 -5.19 -13.72 -5.00
CA TYR A 231 -5.27 -12.26 -4.92
C TYR A 231 -5.71 -11.63 -6.25
N ASP A 232 -6.69 -10.72 -6.21
CA ASP A 232 -7.31 -10.11 -7.38
C ASP A 232 -7.30 -8.56 -7.37
N LEU A 233 -6.74 -7.95 -6.33
CA LEU A 233 -6.50 -6.50 -6.26
C LEU A 233 -5.11 -6.16 -6.83
N TYR A 234 -4.49 -5.08 -6.37
CA TYR A 234 -3.30 -4.50 -7.01
C TYR A 234 -2.00 -4.77 -6.24
N VAL A 235 -0.90 -4.88 -6.98
CA VAL A 235 0.46 -4.86 -6.46
C VAL A 235 1.15 -3.62 -7.02
N ALA A 236 1.51 -2.67 -6.16
CA ALA A 236 2.12 -1.42 -6.57
C ALA A 236 3.64 -1.44 -6.47
N HIS A 237 4.30 -0.82 -7.44
CA HIS A 237 5.72 -0.51 -7.34
C HIS A 237 5.93 0.87 -6.71
N GLU A 238 6.53 0.87 -5.53
CA GLU A 238 6.81 2.06 -4.72
C GLU A 238 8.30 2.15 -4.39
N PHE A 239 9.08 2.28 -5.47
CA PHE A 239 10.53 2.45 -5.40
C PHE A 239 10.96 3.75 -6.06
N LEU A 240 12.19 4.16 -5.78
CA LEU A 240 12.86 5.32 -6.35
C LEU A 240 13.79 4.86 -7.49
N PRO A 241 13.44 5.09 -8.76
CA PRO A 241 14.30 4.76 -9.89
C PRO A 241 15.73 5.29 -9.73
N LYS A 242 16.73 4.44 -9.96
CA LYS A 242 18.16 4.82 -10.07
C LYS A 242 18.42 5.65 -11.34
N GLY A 243 17.62 5.45 -12.38
CA GLY A 243 17.76 6.09 -13.69
C GLY A 243 16.44 6.64 -14.23
N ASP A 244 16.20 6.42 -15.53
CA ASP A 244 14.95 6.84 -16.17
C ASP A 244 13.75 6.13 -15.54
N ALA A 245 12.75 6.91 -15.12
CA ALA A 245 11.61 6.39 -14.39
C ALA A 245 10.72 5.45 -15.23
N ILE A 246 10.56 5.73 -16.52
CA ILE A 246 9.73 4.92 -17.41
C ILE A 246 10.40 3.58 -17.68
N GLU A 247 11.71 3.57 -17.93
CA GLU A 247 12.46 2.33 -18.09
C GLU A 247 12.49 1.49 -16.81
N ALA A 248 12.67 2.13 -15.66
CA ALA A 248 12.60 1.45 -14.37
C ALA A 248 11.23 0.79 -14.14
N LEU A 249 10.12 1.49 -14.44
CA LEU A 249 8.77 0.93 -14.39
C LEU A 249 8.58 -0.22 -15.37
N ARG A 250 9.18 -0.16 -16.56
CA ARG A 250 9.14 -1.25 -17.55
C ARG A 250 9.85 -2.49 -17.01
N GLN A 251 11.02 -2.33 -16.42
CA GLN A 251 11.76 -3.45 -15.83
C GLN A 251 11.04 -4.06 -14.63
N ALA A 252 10.47 -3.23 -13.74
CA ALA A 252 9.66 -3.69 -12.61
C ALA A 252 8.46 -4.52 -13.08
N TYR A 253 7.74 -4.02 -14.09
CA TYR A 253 6.59 -4.72 -14.68
C TYR A 253 6.97 -6.08 -15.24
N LEU A 254 8.02 -6.14 -16.07
CA LEU A 254 8.49 -7.37 -16.70
C LEU A 254 8.98 -8.40 -15.67
N ARG A 255 9.62 -7.94 -14.59
CA ARG A 255 10.09 -8.82 -13.50
C ARG A 255 8.94 -9.42 -12.70
N CYS A 256 7.78 -8.76 -12.69
CA CYS A 256 6.62 -9.13 -11.90
C CYS A 256 5.45 -9.72 -12.71
N ASP A 257 5.54 -9.74 -14.05
CA ASP A 257 4.56 -10.38 -14.93
C ASP A 257 4.76 -11.90 -14.95
N VAL A 258 3.97 -12.62 -14.14
CA VAL A 258 4.00 -14.08 -13.98
C VAL A 258 2.70 -14.79 -14.37
#